data_AF-A0A7X6NX34-F1
#
_entry.id   AF-A0A7X6NX34-F1
#
_cell.length_a   1.000
_cell.length_b   1.000
_cell.length_c   1.000
_cell.angle_alpha   90.00
_cell.angle_beta   90.00
_cell.angle_gamma   90.00
#
_symmetry.space_group_name_H-M   'P 1'
#
loop_
_entity.id
_entity.type
_entity.pdbx_description
1 polymer ?
#
loop_
_entity_poly.entity_id
_entity_poly.type
_entity_poly.pdbx_seq_one_letter_code
_entity_poly.pdbx_strand_id
1 'polypeptide(L)'
;MVKIDQVYKSKEDCSGCTACMHICPTKAITMVEDMEGFKFPLIDLKKCIQCGRCQKTCPFNEEKFNQLKNDMPVVYAIKHVDDNVRLGSTSGGAFTAISDYILSEKGVVYGVGYNKNMEVVHKRVTGKNQRDKLRGSK
;
A
#
# COMPACT_ATOMS: atom_id res chain seq x y z
N MET A 1 -17.41 -18.96 0.62
CA MET A 1 -16.55 -19.19 1.81
C MET A 1 -15.11 -19.39 1.33
N VAL A 2 -14.13 -18.78 2.00
CA VAL A 2 -12.70 -19.01 1.72
C VAL A 2 -12.33 -20.41 2.22
N LYS A 3 -11.66 -21.22 1.40
CA LYS A 3 -11.22 -22.56 1.81
C LYS A 3 -10.09 -22.47 2.85
N ILE A 4 -9.93 -23.50 3.68
CA ILE A 4 -8.92 -23.55 4.75
C ILE A 4 -7.48 -23.41 4.21
N ASP A 5 -7.26 -23.78 2.96
CA ASP A 5 -5.98 -23.72 2.24
C ASP A 5 -5.76 -22.42 1.47
N GLN A 6 -6.64 -21.41 1.61
CA GLN A 6 -6.56 -20.14 0.90
C GLN A 6 -6.74 -18.92 1.81
N VAL A 7 -6.15 -17.79 1.43
CA VAL A 7 -6.29 -16.50 2.13
C VAL A 7 -7.41 -15.64 1.53
N TYR A 8 -7.72 -15.83 0.25
CA TYR A 8 -8.67 -15.05 -0.55
C TYR A 8 -9.67 -15.97 -1.25
N LYS A 9 -10.79 -15.45 -1.77
CA LYS A 9 -11.82 -16.27 -2.45
C LYS A 9 -11.46 -16.53 -3.92
N SER A 10 -11.09 -15.48 -4.65
CA SER A 10 -10.59 -15.58 -6.03
C SER A 10 -9.35 -14.73 -6.24
N LYS A 11 -8.57 -14.99 -7.30
CA LYS A 11 -7.29 -14.32 -7.52
C LYS A 11 -7.45 -12.80 -7.61
N GLU A 12 -8.57 -12.35 -8.16
CA GLU A 12 -8.92 -10.95 -8.39
C GLU A 12 -9.11 -10.18 -7.07
N ASP A 13 -9.39 -10.88 -5.97
CA ASP A 13 -9.54 -10.30 -4.64
C ASP A 13 -8.19 -10.05 -3.93
N CYS A 14 -7.08 -10.52 -4.52
CA CYS A 14 -5.76 -10.45 -3.91
C CYS A 14 -4.85 -9.44 -4.60
N SER A 15 -4.46 -8.38 -3.88
CA SER A 15 -3.53 -7.37 -4.40
C SER A 15 -2.04 -7.71 -4.18
N GLY A 16 -1.71 -8.91 -3.68
CA GLY A 16 -0.33 -9.31 -3.42
C GLY A 16 0.41 -8.53 -2.31
N CYS A 17 -0.29 -7.79 -1.44
CA CYS A 17 0.29 -6.88 -0.43
C CYS A 17 1.16 -7.51 0.68
N THR A 18 1.36 -8.83 0.67
CA THR A 18 2.19 -9.62 1.62
C THR A 18 1.80 -9.56 3.11
N ALA A 19 0.75 -8.82 3.49
CA ALA A 19 0.30 -8.72 4.89
C ALA A 19 0.03 -10.09 5.53
N CYS A 20 -0.56 -11.03 4.77
CA CYS A 20 -0.84 -12.39 5.23
C CYS A 20 0.43 -13.20 5.52
N MET A 21 1.49 -13.02 4.73
CA MET A 21 2.81 -13.64 4.95
C MET A 21 3.43 -13.14 6.24
N HIS A 22 3.45 -11.81 6.43
CA HIS A 22 4.10 -11.19 7.60
C HIS A 22 3.35 -11.42 8.91
N ILE A 23 2.02 -11.53 8.90
CA ILE A 23 1.25 -11.78 10.12
C ILE A 23 1.28 -13.26 10.56
N CYS A 24 1.74 -14.17 9.70
CA CYS A 24 1.69 -15.60 9.96
C CYS A 24 2.70 -16.00 11.05
N PRO A 25 2.26 -16.46 12.23
CA PRO A 25 3.16 -16.74 13.35
C PRO A 25 4.08 -17.95 13.09
N THR A 26 3.63 -18.90 12.27
CA THR A 26 4.39 -20.12 11.93
C THR A 26 5.14 -20.01 10.61
N LYS A 27 5.13 -18.82 9.96
CA LYS A 27 5.73 -18.59 8.64
C LYS A 27 5.28 -19.66 7.61
N ALA A 28 4.02 -20.06 7.66
CA ALA A 28 3.43 -21.06 6.78
C ALA A 28 3.05 -20.52 5.39
N ILE A 29 3.27 -19.23 5.13
CA ILE A 29 2.85 -18.58 3.89
C ILE A 29 4.07 -18.08 3.13
N THR A 30 4.15 -18.41 1.85
CA THR A 30 5.14 -17.88 0.91
C THR A 30 4.43 -17.16 -0.23
N MET A 31 4.99 -16.06 -0.70
CA MET A 31 4.45 -15.34 -1.86
C MET A 31 5.09 -15.89 -3.15
N VAL A 32 4.27 -16.45 -4.04
CA VAL A 32 4.72 -17.08 -5.29
C VAL A 32 4.20 -16.27 -6.47
N GLU A 33 5.07 -15.99 -7.44
CA GLU A 33 4.72 -15.30 -8.68
C GLU A 33 3.97 -16.25 -9.62
N ASP A 34 2.94 -15.73 -10.29
CA ASP A 34 2.34 -16.42 -11.42
C ASP A 34 2.99 -16.01 -12.76
N MET A 35 2.43 -16.48 -13.88
CA MET A 35 2.99 -16.24 -15.22
C MET A 35 3.01 -14.76 -15.60
N GLU A 36 2.20 -13.92 -14.95
CA GLU A 36 2.12 -12.49 -15.18
C GLU A 36 3.00 -11.70 -14.20
N GLY A 37 3.71 -12.40 -13.29
CA GLY A 37 4.58 -11.80 -12.27
C GLY A 37 3.84 -11.32 -11.02
N PHE A 38 2.54 -11.57 -10.90
CA PHE A 38 1.77 -11.20 -9.70
C PHE A 38 2.02 -12.21 -8.58
N LYS A 39 2.21 -11.71 -7.36
CA LYS A 39 2.52 -12.53 -6.19
C LYS A 39 1.28 -12.92 -5.41
N PHE A 40 1.09 -14.22 -5.19
CA PHE A 40 -0.01 -14.79 -4.41
C PHE A 40 0.48 -15.64 -3.24
N PRO A 41 -0.23 -15.64 -2.10
CA PRO A 41 0.11 -16.48 -0.97
C PRO A 41 -0.15 -17.97 -1.24
N LEU A 42 0.86 -18.79 -1.05
CA LEU A 42 0.79 -20.26 -0.98
C LEU A 42 0.94 -20.70 0.49
N ILE A 43 -0.01 -21.48 1.00
CA ILE A 43 -0.01 -21.98 2.38
C ILE A 43 0.59 -23.38 2.45
N ASP A 44 1.65 -23.54 3.27
CA ASP A 44 2.14 -24.84 3.73
C ASP A 44 1.24 -25.37 4.85
N LEU A 45 0.34 -26.28 4.49
CA LEU A 45 -0.62 -26.87 5.42
C LEU A 45 0.03 -27.67 6.57
N LYS A 46 1.28 -28.12 6.42
CA LYS A 46 2.00 -28.82 7.51
C LYS A 46 2.44 -27.85 8.61
N LYS A 47 2.64 -26.58 8.29
CA LYS A 47 3.01 -25.51 9.23
C LYS A 47 1.82 -24.67 9.69
N CYS A 48 0.71 -24.74 8.97
CA CYS A 48 -0.48 -23.94 9.26
C CYS A 48 -1.20 -24.47 10.49
N ILE A 49 -1.30 -23.63 11.53
CA ILE A 49 -2.09 -23.92 12.75
C ILE A 49 -3.53 -23.40 12.67
N GLN A 50 -3.99 -23.02 11.48
CA GLN A 50 -5.37 -22.58 11.21
C GLN A 50 -5.87 -21.41 12.09
N CYS A 51 -4.97 -20.52 12.53
CA CYS A 51 -5.33 -19.42 13.44
C CYS A 51 -6.16 -18.28 12.80
N GLY A 52 -6.35 -18.28 11.48
CA GLY A 52 -7.15 -17.28 10.74
C GLY A 52 -6.57 -15.85 10.67
N ARG A 53 -5.36 -15.61 11.18
CA ARG A 53 -4.73 -14.26 11.19
C ARG A 53 -4.53 -13.68 9.78
N CYS A 54 -4.21 -14.53 8.80
CA CYS A 54 -4.06 -14.12 7.40
C CYS A 54 -5.37 -13.53 6.81
N GLN A 55 -6.51 -14.14 7.10
CA GLN A 55 -7.83 -13.66 6.66
C GLN A 55 -8.26 -12.41 7.45
N LYS A 56 -7.97 -12.36 8.75
CA LYS A 56 -8.28 -11.19 9.61
C LYS A 56 -7.45 -9.97 9.27
N THR A 57 -6.18 -10.12 8.89
CA THR A 57 -5.34 -8.98 8.51
C THR A 57 -5.70 -8.45 7.12
N CYS A 58 -6.21 -9.31 6.22
CA CYS A 58 -6.54 -8.94 4.86
C CYS A 58 -7.49 -7.72 4.83
N PRO A 59 -7.13 -6.63 4.13
CA PRO A 59 -8.01 -5.47 4.01
C PRO A 59 -9.20 -5.72 3.09
N PHE A 60 -9.08 -6.67 2.15
CA PHE A 60 -10.13 -7.05 1.19
C PHE A 60 -11.12 -8.08 1.74
N ASN A 61 -11.03 -8.43 3.03
CA ASN A 61 -12.01 -9.33 3.64
C ASN A 61 -13.34 -8.60 3.86
N GLU A 62 -14.38 -9.00 3.14
CA GLU A 62 -15.72 -8.40 3.09
C GLU A 62 -16.35 -8.16 4.48
N GLU A 63 -16.05 -9.02 5.47
CA GLU A 63 -16.60 -8.87 6.83
C GLU A 63 -16.22 -7.54 7.49
N LYS A 64 -15.15 -6.87 7.05
CA LYS A 64 -14.75 -5.56 7.57
C LYS A 64 -15.59 -4.41 7.02
N PHE A 65 -16.07 -4.51 5.78
CA PHE A 65 -16.81 -3.42 5.13
C PHE A 65 -18.26 -3.33 5.62
N ASN A 66 -18.86 -4.47 5.97
CA ASN A 66 -20.25 -4.53 6.44
C ASN A 66 -20.45 -4.02 7.89
N GLN A 67 -19.37 -3.68 8.61
CA GLN A 67 -19.43 -3.14 9.98
C GLN A 67 -19.56 -1.62 10.04
N LEU A 68 -19.43 -0.93 8.91
CA LEU A 68 -19.74 0.49 8.80
C LEU A 68 -21.27 0.63 8.85
N LYS A 69 -21.80 0.72 10.08
CA LYS A 69 -23.19 1.08 10.36
C LYS A 69 -23.56 2.34 9.57
N ASN A 70 -24.82 2.35 9.11
CA ASN A 70 -25.56 3.29 8.26
C ASN A 70 -25.39 4.83 8.44
N ASP A 71 -24.37 5.32 9.14
CA ASP A 71 -24.07 6.74 9.23
C ASP A 71 -23.06 7.09 8.14
N MET A 72 -23.45 7.92 7.17
CA MET A 72 -22.51 8.46 6.20
C MET A 72 -21.42 9.24 6.96
N PRO A 73 -20.13 8.83 6.89
CA PRO A 73 -19.09 9.53 7.60
C PRO A 73 -18.95 10.95 7.04
N VAL A 74 -18.80 11.94 7.92
CA VAL A 74 -18.38 13.28 7.49
C VAL A 74 -16.92 13.17 7.03
N VAL A 75 -16.69 13.45 5.75
CA VAL A 75 -15.36 13.36 5.13
C VAL A 75 -14.87 14.74 4.69
N TYR A 76 -13.57 14.96 4.84
CA TYR A 76 -12.87 16.09 4.24
C TYR A 76 -12.02 15.58 3.08
N ALA A 77 -12.13 16.24 1.93
CA ALA A 77 -11.31 15.94 0.76
C ALA A 77 -10.48 17.17 0.39
N ILE A 78 -9.23 16.94 0.01
CA ILE A 78 -8.31 18.00 -0.43
C ILE A 78 -7.76 17.60 -1.79
N LYS A 79 -7.69 18.56 -2.71
CA LYS A 79 -6.97 18.46 -3.98
C LYS A 79 -6.14 19.72 -4.19
N HIS A 80 -5.00 19.56 -4.83
CA HIS A 80 -4.17 20.70 -5.21
C HIS A 80 -4.87 21.52 -6.30
N VAL A 81 -4.76 22.85 -6.20
CA VAL A 81 -5.44 23.79 -7.13
C VAL A 81 -4.77 23.84 -8.49
N ASP A 82 -3.45 23.67 -8.54
CA ASP A 82 -2.68 23.54 -9.79
C ASP A 82 -2.84 22.13 -10.38
N ASP A 83 -3.36 22.08 -11.61
CA ASP A 83 -3.62 20.83 -12.34
C ASP A 83 -2.36 20.08 -12.76
N ASN A 84 -1.25 20.77 -13.07
CA ASN A 84 0.01 20.10 -13.39
C ASN A 84 0.55 19.38 -12.16
N VAL A 85 0.44 20.01 -10.99
CA VAL A 85 0.82 19.38 -9.71
C VAL A 85 -0.11 18.20 -9.41
N ARG A 86 -1.41 18.38 -9.58
CA ARG A 86 -2.43 17.36 -9.30
C ARG A 86 -2.24 16.12 -10.17
N LEU A 87 -2.10 16.29 -11.49
CA LEU A 87 -1.90 15.19 -12.43
C LEU A 87 -0.54 14.49 -12.24
N GLY A 88 0.48 15.23 -11.80
CA GLY A 88 1.80 14.67 -11.49
C GLY A 88 1.94 14.04 -10.11
N SER A 89 0.85 13.86 -9.34
CA SER A 89 0.90 13.37 -7.95
C SER A 89 -0.19 12.34 -7.66
N THR A 90 0.16 11.20 -7.03
CA THR A 90 -0.84 10.18 -6.66
C THR A 90 -1.73 10.59 -5.50
N SER A 91 -1.30 11.55 -4.68
CA SER A 91 -2.03 12.08 -3.51
C SER A 91 -3.00 13.23 -3.84
N GLY A 92 -3.40 13.39 -5.10
CA GLY A 92 -4.15 14.57 -5.55
C GLY A 92 -3.38 15.89 -5.37
N GLY A 93 -2.06 15.80 -5.17
CA GLY A 93 -1.14 16.93 -4.93
C GLY A 93 -1.02 17.39 -3.48
N ALA A 94 -1.65 16.70 -2.52
CA ALA A 94 -1.55 17.03 -1.09
C ALA A 94 -0.10 16.94 -0.57
N PHE A 95 0.64 15.87 -0.95
CA PHE A 95 2.05 15.73 -0.60
C PHE A 95 2.87 16.94 -1.07
N THR A 96 2.63 17.39 -2.30
CA THR A 96 3.33 18.54 -2.90
C THR A 96 3.04 19.82 -2.13
N ALA A 97 1.78 20.12 -1.80
CA ALA A 97 1.42 21.31 -1.04
C ALA A 97 2.13 21.35 0.33
N ILE A 98 2.07 20.24 1.08
CA ILE A 98 2.68 20.14 2.42
C ILE A 98 4.20 20.28 2.34
N SER A 99 4.84 19.58 1.40
CA SER A 99 6.29 19.63 1.25
C SER A 99 6.80 20.94 0.67
N ASP A 100 5.99 21.67 -0.10
CA ASP A 100 6.31 23.03 -0.55
C ASP A 100 6.50 23.98 0.64
N TYR A 101 5.61 23.91 1.63
CA TYR A 101 5.73 24.68 2.87
C TYR A 101 6.97 24.30 3.67
N ILE A 102 7.23 23.00 3.86
CA ILE A 102 8.43 22.55 4.59
C ILE A 102 9.71 23.07 3.92
N LEU A 103 9.77 23.04 2.58
CA LEU A 103 10.93 23.51 1.83
C LEU A 103 11.06 25.04 1.83
N SER A 104 9.95 25.80 1.89
CA SER A 104 10.02 27.27 2.02
C SER A 104 10.61 27.69 3.36
N GLU A 105 10.36 26.93 4.41
CA GLU A 105 10.95 27.12 5.75
C GLU A 105 12.39 26.56 5.86
N LYS A 106 13.05 26.30 4.72
CA LYS A 106 14.39 25.68 4.64
C LYS A 106 14.49 24.32 5.35
N GLY A 107 13.34 23.65 5.53
CA GLY A 107 13.26 22.30 6.06
C GLY A 107 13.72 21.24 5.08
N VAL A 108 13.63 19.98 5.51
CA VAL A 108 14.06 18.81 4.75
C VAL A 108 12.89 17.85 4.64
N VAL A 109 12.69 17.28 3.45
CA VAL A 109 11.67 16.25 3.22
C VAL A 109 12.35 14.91 3.00
N TYR A 110 11.83 13.86 3.64
CA TYR A 110 12.25 12.48 3.41
C TYR A 110 11.10 11.72 2.78
N GLY A 111 11.42 10.90 1.79
CA GLY A 111 10.41 10.06 1.14
C GLY A 111 11.04 8.95 0.32
N VAL A 112 10.21 8.29 -0.48
CA VAL A 112 10.62 7.11 -1.25
C VAL A 112 10.68 7.45 -2.74
N GLY A 113 11.73 6.99 -3.41
CA GLY A 113 11.84 7.04 -4.86
C GLY A 113 12.85 6.03 -5.39
N TYR A 114 12.87 5.83 -6.71
CA TYR A 114 13.78 4.86 -7.33
C TYR A 114 15.19 5.41 -7.52
N ASN A 115 16.21 4.58 -7.33
CA ASN A 115 17.56 4.88 -7.79
C ASN A 115 17.71 4.61 -9.30
N LYS A 116 18.94 4.70 -9.84
CA LYS A 116 19.21 4.47 -11.28
C LYS A 116 18.94 3.03 -11.72
N ASN A 117 18.96 2.09 -10.78
CA ASN A 117 18.75 0.66 -11.01
C ASN A 117 17.29 0.25 -10.78
N MET A 118 16.37 1.22 -10.66
CA MET A 118 14.95 0.98 -10.34
C MET A 118 14.71 0.34 -8.96
N GLU A 119 15.66 0.46 -8.03
CA GLU A 119 15.50 -0.03 -6.67
C GLU A 119 14.83 1.04 -5.79
N VAL A 120 13.92 0.62 -4.93
CA VAL A 120 13.20 1.49 -3.98
C VAL A 120 14.16 1.94 -2.89
N VAL A 121 14.38 3.25 -2.76
CA VAL A 121 15.28 3.82 -1.75
C VAL A 121 14.65 5.02 -1.03
N HIS A 122 15.03 5.21 0.23
CA HIS A 122 14.75 6.45 0.95
C HIS A 122 15.64 7.58 0.45
N LYS A 123 15.05 8.76 0.26
CA LYS A 123 15.74 9.94 -0.25
C LYS A 123 15.50 11.13 0.66
N ARG A 124 16.58 11.85 0.96
CA ARG A 124 16.58 13.18 1.57
C ARG A 124 16.53 14.23 0.47
N VAL A 125 15.61 15.19 0.56
CA VAL A 125 15.49 16.28 -0.41
C VAL A 125 15.38 17.63 0.27
N THR A 126 16.01 18.63 -0.33
CA THR A 126 16.02 20.02 0.15
C THR A 126 15.58 21.02 -0.92
N GLY A 127 15.00 20.52 -2.03
CA GLY A 127 14.52 21.35 -3.12
C GLY A 127 13.38 20.70 -3.89
N LYS A 128 12.54 21.53 -4.53
CA LYS A 128 11.31 21.10 -5.22
C LYS A 128 11.59 20.06 -6.31
N ASN A 129 12.57 20.30 -7.19
CA ASN A 129 12.91 19.38 -8.28
C ASN A 129 13.32 17.97 -7.78
N GLN A 130 13.94 17.88 -6.60
CA GLN A 130 14.29 16.61 -5.99
C GLN A 130 13.04 15.95 -5.36
N ARG A 131 12.21 16.74 -4.66
CA ARG A 131 10.95 16.29 -4.05
C ARG A 131 9.98 15.76 -5.08
N ASP A 132 9.92 16.33 -6.27
CA ASP A 132 8.96 15.92 -7.30
C ASP A 132 9.13 14.44 -7.71
N LYS A 133 10.36 13.91 -7.62
CA LYS A 133 10.66 12.47 -7.80
C LYS A 133 9.98 11.57 -6.75
N LEU A 134 9.45 12.16 -5.68
CA LEU A 134 8.80 11.47 -4.57
C LEU A 134 7.26 11.47 -4.66
N ARG A 135 6.64 12.18 -5.64
CA ARG A 135 5.18 12.38 -5.74
C ARG A 135 4.32 11.15 -6.06
N GLY A 136 4.90 10.16 -6.74
CA GLY A 136 4.19 8.94 -7.17
C GLY A 136 4.24 7.79 -6.17
N SER A 137 3.41 6.77 -6.41
CA SER A 137 3.52 5.46 -5.75
C SER A 137 4.74 4.69 -6.30
N LYS A 138 5.35 3.83 -5.50
CA LYS A 138 6.50 3.01 -5.85
C LYS A 138 6.30 1.58 -5.38
#